data_AF-A0A0B8QGL2-F1
#
_entry.id   AF-A0A0B8QGL2-F1
#
_cell.length_a   1.000
_cell.length_b   1.000
_cell.length_c   1.000
_cell.angle_alpha   90.00
_cell.angle_beta   90.00
_cell.angle_gamma   90.00
#
_symmetry.space_group_name_H-M   'P 1'
#
loop_
_entity.id
_entity.type
_entity.pdbx_description
1 polymer ?
#
loop_
_entity_poly.entity_id
_entity_poly.type
_entity_poly.pdbx_seq_one_letter_code
_entity_poly.pdbx_strand_id
1 'polypeptide(L)'
;MVVSADNEEVDQLSLAIKLIQSDLGWAWLPRVLSESPYITEHLEPIEVKELKASFKFSFALWNPHSKQVLTVKKSIIKAVDDYIAHFRSLQVD
;
A
#
# COMPACT_ATOMS: atom_id res chain seq x y z
N MET A 1 8.73 16.49 13.60
CA MET A 1 7.78 16.34 12.49
C MET A 1 6.98 17.63 12.46
N VAL A 2 7.20 18.47 11.46
CA VAL A 2 6.44 19.72 11.33
C VAL A 2 5.12 19.35 10.67
N VAL A 3 4.04 19.39 11.45
CA VAL A 3 2.68 19.27 10.93
C VAL A 3 2.23 20.70 10.64
N SER A 4 1.87 20.99 9.39
CA SER A 4 1.21 22.25 9.03
C SER A 4 0.01 22.43 9.95
N ALA A 5 -0.24 23.65 10.44
CA ALA A 5 -1.39 23.92 11.31
C ALA A 5 -2.74 23.65 10.63
N ASP A 6 -2.77 23.60 9.29
CA ASP A 6 -3.87 23.12 8.46
C ASP A 6 -3.53 21.74 7.90
N ASN A 7 -3.56 20.70 8.74
CA ASN A 7 -3.53 19.31 8.28
C ASN A 7 -4.90 18.67 8.54
N GLU A 8 -5.62 18.31 7.48
CA GLU A 8 -6.76 17.40 7.61
C GLU A 8 -6.24 15.97 7.76
N GLU A 9 -6.49 15.36 8.91
CA GLU A 9 -6.17 13.96 9.16
C GLU A 9 -7.31 13.08 8.68
N VAL A 10 -7.03 12.27 7.65
CA VAL A 10 -7.96 11.29 7.11
C VAL A 10 -7.51 9.90 7.55
N ASP A 11 -8.30 9.26 8.42
CA ASP A 11 -7.99 7.93 8.99
C ASP A 11 -8.18 6.78 7.97
N GLN A 12 -9.00 7.00 6.94
CA GLN A 12 -9.35 5.97 5.97
C GLN A 12 -8.77 6.26 4.58
N LEU A 13 -7.94 5.34 4.07
CA LEU A 13 -7.33 5.42 2.74
C LEU A 13 -8.36 5.64 1.62
N SER A 14 -9.56 5.05 1.74
CA SER A 14 -10.63 5.22 0.74
C SER A 14 -11.16 6.65 0.65
N LEU A 15 -11.21 7.39 1.77
CA LEU A 15 -11.62 8.78 1.78
C LEU A 15 -10.53 9.64 1.13
N ALA A 16 -9.25 9.38 1.45
CA ALA A 16 -8.13 10.05 0.82
C ALA A 16 -8.14 9.87 -0.72
N ILE A 17 -8.43 8.64 -1.19
CA ILE A 17 -8.56 8.39 -2.64
C ILE A 17 -9.72 9.19 -3.25
N LYS A 18 -10.89 9.21 -2.60
CA LYS A 18 -12.05 9.97 -3.10
C LYS A 18 -11.78 11.47 -3.18
N LEU A 19 -11.01 12.02 -2.23
CA LEU A 19 -10.62 13.43 -2.24
C LEU A 19 -9.73 13.73 -3.45
N ILE A 20 -8.72 12.89 -3.72
CA ILE A 20 -7.83 13.05 -4.88
C ILE A 20 -8.62 12.91 -6.19
N GLN A 21 -9.55 11.95 -6.26
CA GLN A 21 -10.46 11.78 -7.40
C GLN A 21 -11.39 12.99 -7.61
N SER A 22 -11.58 13.82 -6.58
CA SER A 22 -12.39 15.05 -6.64
C SER A 22 -11.51 16.29 -6.84
N ASP A 23 -10.30 16.12 -7.39
CA ASP A 23 -9.30 17.17 -7.64
C ASP A 23 -8.78 17.90 -6.38
N LEU A 24 -8.93 17.30 -5.20
CA LEU A 24 -8.43 17.85 -3.93
C LEU A 24 -6.99 17.38 -3.66
N GLY A 25 -6.05 17.83 -4.47
CA GLY A 25 -4.61 17.68 -4.27
C GLY A 25 -3.98 16.40 -4.83
N TRP A 26 -2.81 16.03 -4.30
CA TRP A 26 -2.02 14.88 -4.74
C TRP A 26 -1.56 14.05 -3.53
N ALA A 27 -1.39 12.75 -3.72
CA ALA A 27 -0.86 11.87 -2.68
C ALA A 27 0.00 10.75 -3.25
N TRP A 28 0.82 10.16 -2.38
CA TRP A 28 1.52 8.92 -2.68
C TRP A 28 0.62 7.73 -2.35
N LEU A 29 0.26 6.98 -3.38
CA LEU A 29 -0.58 5.80 -3.25
C LEU A 29 0.27 4.52 -3.32
N PRO A 30 -0.05 3.51 -2.49
CA PRO A 30 0.57 2.19 -2.62
C PRO A 30 0.37 1.60 -4.01
N ARG A 31 1.45 1.09 -4.62
CA ARG A 31 1.42 0.49 -5.97
C ARG A 31 0.42 -0.67 -6.10
N VAL A 32 0.06 -1.33 -5.00
CA VAL A 32 -0.98 -2.39 -5.01
C VAL A 32 -2.34 -1.87 -5.48
N LEU A 33 -2.63 -0.57 -5.34
CA LEU A 33 -3.90 0.00 -5.75
C LEU A 33 -4.02 0.17 -7.27
N SER A 34 -2.91 0.20 -8.01
CA SER A 34 -2.95 0.30 -9.48
C SER A 34 -3.45 -0.98 -10.16
N GLU A 35 -3.58 -2.08 -9.42
CA GLU A 35 -4.12 -3.34 -9.94
C GLU A 35 -5.65 -3.37 -9.96
N SER A 36 -6.32 -2.46 -9.23
CA SER A 36 -7.78 -2.39 -9.17
C SER A 36 -8.29 -1.24 -10.05
N PRO A 37 -8.83 -1.53 -11.26
CA PRO A 37 -9.25 -0.50 -12.21
C PRO A 37 -10.32 0.45 -11.64
N TYR A 38 -11.15 -0.02 -10.71
CA TYR A 38 -12.18 0.78 -10.02
C TYR A 38 -11.63 1.94 -9.18
N ILE A 39 -10.35 1.92 -8.81
CA ILE A 39 -9.74 2.92 -7.93
C ILE A 39 -8.98 3.97 -8.77
N THR A 40 -8.53 3.62 -9.97
CA THR A 40 -7.62 4.44 -10.79
C THR A 40 -8.28 5.18 -11.94
N GLU A 41 -9.58 5.00 -12.17
CA GLU A 41 -10.30 5.51 -13.36
C GLU A 41 -10.20 7.05 -13.55
N HIS A 42 -9.88 7.78 -12.48
CA HIS A 42 -9.68 9.25 -12.49
C HIS A 42 -8.38 9.70 -11.81
N LEU A 43 -7.38 8.80 -11.70
CA LEU A 43 -6.09 9.15 -11.10
C LEU A 43 -5.02 9.22 -12.19
N GLU A 44 -4.41 10.38 -12.36
CA GLU A 44 -3.25 10.54 -13.24
C GLU A 44 -1.94 10.25 -12.49
N PRO A 45 -1.14 9.25 -12.92
CA PRO A 45 0.14 8.98 -12.29
C PRO A 45 1.15 10.08 -12.61
N ILE A 46 1.82 10.59 -11.57
CA ILE A 46 2.91 11.56 -11.72
C ILE A 46 4.24 10.81 -11.78
N GLU A 47 4.91 10.85 -12.93
CA GLU A 47 6.25 10.27 -13.09
C GLU A 47 7.32 11.19 -12.50
N VAL A 48 7.87 10.82 -11.34
CA VAL A 48 8.95 11.57 -10.69
C VAL A 48 10.31 10.99 -11.10
N LYS A 49 11.00 11.66 -12.03
CA LYS A 49 12.29 11.20 -12.59
C LYS A 49 13.44 11.17 -11.57
N GLU A 50 13.36 11.94 -10.49
CA GLU A 50 14.39 11.92 -9.43
C GLU A 50 14.25 10.78 -8.42
N LEU A 51 13.11 10.08 -8.38
CA LEU A 51 12.85 8.98 -7.45
C LEU A 51 13.50 7.68 -7.95
N LYS A 52 14.80 7.55 -7.69
CA LYS A 52 15.62 6.40 -8.13
C LYS A 52 15.24 5.06 -7.48
N ALA A 53 14.51 5.08 -6.37
CA ALA A 53 14.02 3.89 -5.70
C ALA A 53 12.61 4.14 -5.16
N SER A 54 11.69 3.20 -5.38
CA SER A 54 10.35 3.25 -4.80
C SER A 54 10.41 3.21 -3.27
N PHE A 55 9.48 3.89 -2.61
CA PHE A 55 9.36 3.84 -1.16
C PHE A 55 8.86 2.44 -0.72
N LYS A 56 9.64 1.75 0.12
CA LYS A 56 9.30 0.42 0.63
C LYS A 56 8.83 0.53 2.08
N PHE A 57 7.63 0.05 2.36
CA PHE A 57 7.10 -0.10 3.72
C PHE A 57 7.23 -1.55 4.17
N SER A 58 7.74 -1.76 5.38
CA SER A 58 7.85 -3.10 5.99
C SER A 58 6.61 -3.39 6.83
N PHE A 59 5.97 -4.53 6.57
CA PHE A 59 4.88 -5.05 7.39
C PHE A 59 5.35 -6.27 8.19
N ALA A 60 4.80 -6.47 9.38
CA ALA A 60 5.15 -7.58 10.26
C ALA A 60 3.89 -8.26 10.80
N LEU A 61 3.92 -9.60 10.85
CA LEU A 61 2.86 -10.40 11.47
C LEU A 61 3.17 -10.60 12.96
N TRP A 62 2.37 -9.98 13.83
CA TRP A 62 2.48 -10.13 15.28
C TRP A 62 1.52 -11.19 15.80
N ASN A 63 2.00 -12.02 16.73
CA ASN A 63 1.17 -13.01 17.42
C ASN A 63 1.71 -13.26 18.84
N PRO A 64 0.83 -13.63 19.78
CA PRO A 64 1.26 -14.10 21.09
C PRO A 64 2.05 -15.40 20.95
N HIS A 65 3.04 -15.60 21.82
CA HIS A 65 3.88 -16.78 21.81
C HIS A 65 3.09 -18.03 22.27
N SER A 66 2.46 -18.72 21.32
CA SER A 66 1.56 -19.85 21.56
C SER A 66 1.80 -20.97 20.54
N LYS A 67 1.88 -22.22 21.03
CA LYS A 67 2.09 -23.41 20.18
C LYS A 67 0.92 -23.66 19.24
N GLN A 68 -0.29 -23.32 19.66
CA GLN A 68 -1.52 -23.48 18.89
C GLN A 68 -1.56 -22.49 17.71
N VAL A 69 -1.05 -21.27 17.92
CA VAL A 69 -1.05 -20.19 16.92
C VAL A 69 0.08 -20.38 15.89
N LEU A 70 1.13 -21.14 16.21
CA LEU A 70 2.26 -21.39 15.31
C LEU A 70 1.84 -22.02 13.98
N THR A 71 0.90 -22.97 13.98
CA THR A 71 0.42 -23.60 12.75
C THR A 71 -0.30 -22.60 11.85
N VAL A 72 -1.17 -21.77 12.43
CA VAL A 72 -1.89 -20.71 11.72
C VAL A 72 -0.91 -19.66 11.18
N LYS A 73 0.05 -19.23 12.01
CA LYS A 73 1.12 -18.29 11.63
C LYS A 73 1.86 -18.78 10.39
N LYS A 74 2.28 -20.05 10.37
CA LYS A 74 2.98 -20.64 9.21
C LYS A 74 2.11 -20.64 7.96
N SER A 75 0.82 -20.95 8.10
CA SER A 75 -0.12 -20.92 6.98
C SER A 75 -0.29 -19.51 6.41
N ILE A 76 -0.41 -18.50 7.27
CA ILE A 76 -0.55 -17.10 6.85
C ILE A 76 0.74 -16.64 6.15
N ILE A 77 1.91 -16.91 6.75
CA ILE A 77 3.20 -16.54 6.15
C ILE A 77 3.36 -17.17 4.76
N LYS A 78 3.02 -18.45 4.62
CA LYS A 78 3.08 -19.12 3.32
C LYS A 78 2.20 -18.43 2.27
N ALA A 79 0.95 -18.11 2.60
CA ALA A 79 0.06 -17.41 1.68
C ALA A 79 0.59 -16.01 1.30
N VAL A 80 1.20 -15.30 2.24
CA VAL A 80 1.85 -14.01 1.98
C VAL A 80 3.08 -14.18 1.09
N ASP A 81 3.94 -15.18 1.33
CA ASP A 81 5.11 -15.47 0.52
C ASP A 81 4.71 -15.83 -0.92
N ASP A 82 3.68 -16.65 -1.10
CA ASP A 82 3.12 -17.04 -2.39
C ASP A 82 2.60 -15.79 -3.15
N TYR A 83 1.90 -14.87 -2.47
CA TYR A 83 1.46 -13.61 -3.05
C TYR A 83 2.62 -12.69 -3.45
N ILE A 84 3.65 -12.57 -2.59
CA ILE A 84 4.84 -11.76 -2.89
C ILE A 84 5.59 -12.33 -4.09
N ALA A 85 5.71 -13.66 -4.19
CA ALA A 85 6.35 -14.32 -5.33
C ALA A 85 5.57 -14.04 -6.63
N HIS A 86 4.25 -14.15 -6.58
CA HIS A 86 3.38 -13.80 -7.71
C HIS A 86 3.55 -12.33 -8.13
N PHE A 87 3.47 -11.39 -7.18
CA PHE A 87 3.61 -9.96 -7.45
C PHE A 87 4.99 -9.61 -8.03
N ARG A 88 6.08 -10.24 -7.56
CA ARG A 88 7.42 -10.05 -8.13
C ARG A 88 7.51 -10.53 -9.58
N SER A 89 6.83 -11.63 -9.92
CA SER A 89 6.82 -12.14 -11.30
C SER A 89 6.12 -11.18 -12.28
N LEU A 90 5.15 -10.41 -11.81
CA LEU A 90 4.43 -9.40 -12.60
C LEU A 90 5.20 -8.08 -12.77
N GLN A 91 6.28 -7.86 -12.02
CA GLN A 91 7.10 -6.64 -12.10
C GLN A 91 8.34 -6.80 -13.02
N VAL A 92 8.48 -7.93 -13.70
CA VAL A 92 9.53 -8.16 -14.70
C VAL A 92 9.00 -7.72 -16.07
N ASP A 93 8.98 -6.41 -16.29
CA ASP A 93 8.97 -5.74 -17.60
C ASP A 93 9.65 -4.36 -17.42
#